data_AF-A0A7S2PNP4-F1
#
_entry.id   AF-A0A7S2PNP4-F1
#
_cell.length_a   1.000
_cell.length_b   1.000
_cell.length_c   1.000
_cell.angle_alpha   90.00
_cell.angle_beta   90.00
_cell.angle_gamma   90.00
#
_symmetry.space_group_name_H-M   'P 1'
#
loop_
_entity.id
_entity.type
_entity.pdbx_description
1 polymer ?
#
loop_
_entity_poly.entity_id
_entity_poly.type
_entity_poly.pdbx_seq_one_letter_code
_entity_poly.pdbx_strand_id
1 'polypeptide(L)'
;FAAAEAERAAEAARVEAEERDKARQVEEERLRQEEELERARVAEAERVRAEQEELEEARLADMEIVKAGQERERARVGAEKQRVQNEHDAERDNLSEEERLRKAQEFERWKFAEAQRRRQEQSVETAMEARLREERELEQARLAEEERLRKEEELRLMRLAEEERAKSEEELARAALAEEERLREIDCMLEEDALSLGAAESWEVDYAEKLVETTERKVGDARRARKARNALSARHGLPADEETLARISITLKGAKGLSSFDTPFGEGPYCICRVPARPSTEAVTEPAADHANPVWDHAYEISDYAVGDPLDIIIRDSVEHRIIGRVLLQGGQFYPDGLEADVDLRGTTRGKAGKVSLKALRLVTRG
;
A
#
# COMPACT_ATOMS: atom_id res chain seq x y z
N PHE A 1 -15.29 119.60 -129.94
CA PHE A 1 -16.27 118.88 -129.10
C PHE A 1 -15.81 117.45 -128.83
N ALA A 2 -15.56 116.60 -129.82
CA ALA A 2 -15.14 115.20 -129.61
C ALA A 2 -13.81 115.00 -128.83
N ALA A 3 -12.81 115.87 -128.98
CA ALA A 3 -11.54 115.74 -128.25
C ALA A 3 -11.66 116.03 -126.73
N ALA A 4 -12.55 116.93 -126.34
CA ALA A 4 -12.77 117.30 -124.94
C ALA A 4 -13.60 116.26 -124.17
N GLU A 5 -14.45 115.49 -124.85
CA GLU A 5 -15.18 114.37 -124.25
C GLU A 5 -14.28 113.15 -124.04
N ALA A 6 -13.36 112.87 -124.96
CA ALA A 6 -12.40 111.78 -124.80
C ALA A 6 -11.41 112.01 -123.65
N GLU A 7 -10.97 113.26 -123.44
CA GLU A 7 -10.08 113.64 -122.34
C GLU A 7 -10.79 113.52 -120.98
N ARG A 8 -12.04 113.97 -120.88
CA ARG A 8 -12.87 113.80 -119.66
C ARG A 8 -13.17 112.33 -119.36
N ALA A 9 -13.40 111.51 -120.38
CA ALA A 9 -13.60 110.07 -120.20
C ALA A 9 -12.31 109.36 -119.74
N ALA A 10 -11.15 109.77 -120.26
CA ALA A 10 -9.85 109.25 -119.83
C ALA A 10 -9.48 109.69 -118.40
N GLU A 11 -9.83 110.92 -118.02
CA GLU A 11 -9.64 111.43 -116.66
C GLU A 11 -10.57 110.73 -115.65
N ALA A 12 -11.86 110.54 -116.00
CA ALA A 12 -12.80 109.77 -115.19
C ALA A 12 -12.34 108.30 -115.01
N ALA A 13 -11.83 107.66 -116.07
CA ALA A 13 -11.29 106.30 -115.97
C ALA A 13 -10.01 106.22 -115.12
N ARG A 14 -9.16 107.26 -115.13
CA ARG A 14 -7.99 107.36 -114.22
C ARG A 14 -8.42 107.51 -112.77
N VAL A 15 -9.41 108.36 -112.49
CA VAL A 15 -9.94 108.54 -111.13
C VAL A 15 -10.57 107.24 -110.64
N GLU A 16 -11.36 106.55 -111.46
CA GLU A 16 -11.98 105.28 -111.10
C GLU A 16 -10.94 104.16 -110.89
N ALA A 17 -9.85 104.15 -111.67
CA ALA A 17 -8.73 103.23 -111.45
C ALA A 17 -7.98 103.54 -110.15
N GLU A 18 -7.74 104.82 -109.85
CA GLU A 18 -7.09 105.25 -108.62
C GLU A 18 -7.96 104.97 -107.38
N GLU A 19 -9.28 105.12 -107.49
CA GLU A 19 -10.23 104.74 -106.44
C GLU A 19 -10.27 103.22 -106.22
N ARG A 20 -10.20 102.42 -107.29
CA ARG A 20 -10.09 100.96 -107.18
C ARG A 20 -8.77 100.52 -106.56
N ASP A 21 -7.66 101.17 -106.89
CA ASP A 21 -6.36 100.87 -106.30
C ASP A 21 -6.31 101.29 -104.82
N LYS A 22 -6.90 102.43 -104.45
CA LYS A 22 -7.09 102.81 -103.05
C LYS A 22 -7.96 101.81 -102.29
N ALA A 23 -9.07 101.36 -102.89
CA ALA A 23 -9.93 100.34 -102.29
C ALA A 23 -9.19 99.01 -102.08
N ARG A 24 -8.36 98.58 -103.04
CA ARG A 24 -7.50 97.39 -102.90
C ARG A 24 -6.46 97.56 -101.80
N GLN A 25 -5.81 98.72 -101.71
CA GLN A 25 -4.84 99.00 -100.65
C GLN A 25 -5.49 98.96 -99.26
N VAL A 26 -6.69 99.54 -99.11
CA VAL A 26 -7.46 99.48 -97.85
C VAL A 26 -7.87 98.04 -97.52
N GLU A 27 -8.26 97.25 -98.52
CA GLU A 27 -8.62 95.84 -98.31
C GLU A 27 -7.42 94.96 -97.97
N GLU A 28 -6.27 95.18 -98.62
CA GLU A 28 -5.00 94.52 -98.27
C GLU A 28 -4.52 94.91 -96.87
N GLU A 29 -4.62 96.19 -96.49
CA GLU A 29 -4.31 96.64 -95.12
C GLU A 29 -5.25 96.01 -94.09
N ARG A 30 -6.55 95.92 -94.38
CA ARG A 30 -7.53 95.23 -93.51
C ARG A 30 -7.18 93.76 -93.33
N LEU A 31 -6.84 93.05 -94.42
CA LEU A 31 -6.44 91.63 -94.35
C LEU A 31 -5.14 91.45 -93.56
N ARG A 32 -4.15 92.34 -93.73
CA ARG A 32 -2.92 92.32 -92.92
C ARG A 32 -3.21 92.53 -91.44
N GLN A 33 -4.09 93.49 -91.10
CA GLN A 33 -4.50 93.71 -89.71
C GLN A 33 -5.26 92.51 -89.14
N GLU A 34 -6.11 91.86 -89.93
CA GLU A 34 -6.83 90.65 -89.53
C GLU A 34 -5.87 89.48 -89.31
N GLU A 35 -4.90 89.25 -90.20
CA GLU A 35 -3.85 88.24 -90.02
C GLU A 35 -2.98 88.52 -88.80
N GLU A 36 -2.62 89.78 -88.53
CA GLU A 36 -1.88 90.16 -87.33
C GLU A 36 -2.68 89.91 -86.05
N LEU A 37 -3.98 90.22 -86.05
CA LEU A 37 -4.89 89.92 -84.94
C LEU A 37 -5.05 88.41 -84.72
N GLU A 38 -5.15 87.62 -85.78
CA GLU A 38 -5.20 86.16 -85.66
C GLU A 38 -3.90 85.59 -85.12
N ARG A 39 -2.74 86.06 -85.60
CA ARG A 39 -1.43 85.66 -85.05
C ARG A 39 -1.30 86.03 -83.57
N ALA A 40 -1.77 87.22 -83.18
CA ALA A 40 -1.77 87.65 -81.79
C ALA A 40 -2.68 86.75 -80.92
N ARG A 41 -3.87 86.38 -81.41
CA ARG A 41 -4.78 85.45 -80.71
C ARG A 41 -4.21 84.05 -80.56
N VAL A 42 -3.55 83.53 -81.60
CA VAL A 42 -2.89 82.22 -81.53
C VAL A 42 -1.75 82.26 -80.53
N ALA A 43 -0.91 83.30 -80.55
CA ALA A 43 0.17 83.46 -79.59
C ALA A 43 -0.34 83.59 -78.14
N GLU A 44 -1.46 84.30 -77.93
CA GLU A 44 -2.10 84.38 -76.61
C GLU A 44 -2.66 83.02 -76.16
N ALA A 45 -3.32 82.28 -77.05
CA ALA A 45 -3.82 80.95 -76.76
C ALA A 45 -2.70 79.94 -76.44
N GLU A 46 -1.57 80.02 -77.14
CA GLU A 46 -0.38 79.21 -76.85
C GLU A 46 0.22 79.56 -75.49
N ARG A 47 0.30 80.85 -75.14
CA ARG A 47 0.77 81.28 -73.81
C ARG A 47 -0.14 80.77 -72.69
N VAL A 48 -1.46 80.90 -72.85
CA VAL A 48 -2.42 80.38 -71.86
C VAL A 48 -2.31 78.86 -71.73
N ARG A 49 -2.11 78.13 -72.83
CA ARG A 49 -1.89 76.69 -72.79
C ARG A 49 -0.60 76.34 -72.02
N ALA A 50 0.50 77.03 -72.28
CA ALA A 50 1.76 76.82 -71.58
C ALA A 50 1.62 77.10 -70.06
N GLU A 51 0.94 78.18 -69.68
CA GLU A 51 0.66 78.49 -68.27
C GLU A 51 -0.24 77.43 -67.61
N GLN A 52 -1.21 76.86 -68.35
CA GLN A 52 -2.04 75.76 -67.85
C GLN A 52 -1.24 74.47 -67.65
N GLU A 53 -0.34 74.13 -68.58
CA GLU A 53 0.55 72.97 -68.49
C GLU A 53 1.49 73.10 -67.27
N GLU A 54 2.13 74.25 -67.07
CA GLU A 54 2.98 74.51 -65.88
C GLU A 54 2.18 74.38 -64.57
N LEU A 55 0.93 74.87 -64.53
CA LEU A 55 0.08 74.76 -63.35
C LEU A 55 -0.36 73.31 -63.08
N GLU A 56 -0.60 72.52 -64.12
CA GLU A 56 -0.91 71.08 -63.99
C GLU A 56 0.31 70.30 -63.52
N GLU A 57 1.51 70.57 -64.05
CA GLU A 57 2.76 69.97 -63.58
C GLU A 57 3.03 70.31 -62.10
N ALA A 58 2.85 71.58 -61.70
CA ALA A 58 2.99 71.99 -60.30
C ALA A 58 1.98 71.28 -59.37
N ARG A 59 0.71 71.13 -59.80
CA ARG A 59 -0.31 70.39 -59.04
C ARG A 59 0.03 68.92 -58.89
N LEU A 60 0.56 68.28 -59.94
CA LEU A 60 1.00 66.89 -59.88
C LEU A 60 2.18 66.73 -58.91
N ALA A 61 3.17 67.62 -58.96
CA ALA A 61 4.31 67.61 -58.04
C ALA A 61 3.87 67.77 -56.57
N ASP A 62 2.95 68.70 -56.28
CA ASP A 62 2.38 68.88 -54.93
C ASP A 62 1.66 67.61 -54.45
N MET A 63 0.88 66.97 -55.32
CA MET A 63 0.21 65.72 -54.99
C MET A 63 1.20 64.58 -54.70
N GLU A 64 2.31 64.50 -55.42
CA GLU A 64 3.38 63.53 -55.16
C GLU A 64 4.06 63.77 -53.82
N ILE A 65 4.33 65.02 -53.45
CA ILE A 65 4.88 65.38 -52.13
C ILE A 65 3.93 64.95 -51.02
N VAL A 66 2.63 65.19 -51.17
CA VAL A 66 1.61 64.77 -50.20
C VAL A 66 1.55 63.25 -50.08
N LYS A 67 1.57 62.52 -51.21
CA LYS A 67 1.59 61.05 -51.21
C LYS A 67 2.85 60.51 -50.52
N ALA A 68 4.02 61.04 -50.86
CA ALA A 68 5.28 60.67 -50.23
C ALA A 68 5.27 60.98 -48.72
N GLY A 69 4.66 62.09 -48.30
CA GLY A 69 4.44 62.43 -46.90
C GLY A 69 3.55 61.43 -46.18
N GLN A 70 2.42 61.05 -46.80
CA GLN A 70 1.50 60.03 -46.25
C GLN A 70 2.16 58.65 -46.15
N GLU A 71 2.96 58.25 -47.15
CA GLU A 71 3.70 56.98 -47.11
C GLU A 71 4.76 56.96 -46.02
N ARG A 72 5.51 58.06 -45.85
CA ARG A 72 6.47 58.20 -44.75
C ARG A 72 5.80 58.11 -43.39
N GLU A 73 4.64 58.75 -43.21
CA GLU A 73 3.91 58.68 -41.94
C GLU A 73 3.33 57.28 -41.70
N ARG A 74 2.79 56.62 -42.73
CA ARG A 74 2.36 55.21 -42.62
C ARG A 74 3.53 54.28 -42.26
N ALA A 75 4.70 54.48 -42.87
CA ALA A 75 5.90 53.71 -42.56
C ALA A 75 6.37 53.96 -41.12
N ARG A 76 6.34 55.22 -40.66
CA ARG A 76 6.68 55.60 -39.28
C ARG A 76 5.72 54.97 -38.27
N VAL A 77 4.42 55.09 -38.50
CA VAL A 77 3.38 54.50 -37.63
C VAL A 77 3.49 52.97 -37.64
N GLY A 78 3.76 52.36 -38.81
CA GLY A 78 4.00 50.93 -38.93
C GLY A 78 5.22 50.46 -38.14
N ALA A 79 6.34 51.18 -38.23
CA ALA A 79 7.57 50.88 -37.50
C ALA A 79 7.37 51.04 -35.98
N GLU A 80 6.67 52.09 -35.55
CA GLU A 80 6.35 52.32 -34.14
C GLU A 80 5.45 51.22 -33.59
N LYS A 81 4.40 50.82 -34.33
CA LYS A 81 3.53 49.71 -33.95
C LYS A 81 4.31 48.40 -33.82
N GLN A 82 5.23 48.13 -34.75
CA GLN A 82 6.09 46.94 -34.69
C GLN A 82 7.01 46.98 -33.48
N ARG A 83 7.57 48.15 -33.13
CA ARG A 83 8.42 48.30 -31.94
C ARG A 83 7.64 48.00 -30.66
N VAL A 84 6.46 48.61 -30.50
CA VAL A 84 5.58 48.37 -29.34
C VAL A 84 5.17 46.89 -29.24
N GLN A 85 4.88 46.25 -30.37
CA GLN A 85 4.56 44.83 -30.39
C GLN A 85 5.74 43.97 -29.92
N ASN A 86 6.95 44.24 -30.42
CA ASN A 86 8.15 43.52 -30.01
C ASN A 86 8.47 43.72 -28.52
N GLU A 87 8.27 44.93 -27.98
CA GLU A 87 8.44 45.24 -26.55
C GLU A 87 7.44 44.44 -25.71
N HIS A 88 6.16 44.43 -26.09
CA HIS A 88 5.13 43.66 -25.41
C HIS A 88 5.40 42.14 -25.44
N ASP A 89 5.85 41.62 -26.58
CA ASP A 89 6.21 40.21 -26.72
C ASP A 89 7.42 39.84 -25.84
N ALA A 90 8.43 40.71 -25.76
CA ALA A 90 9.58 40.54 -24.87
C ALA A 90 9.21 40.60 -23.37
N GLU A 91 8.32 41.51 -22.98
CA GLU A 91 7.79 41.57 -21.61
C GLU A 91 7.02 40.31 -21.22
N ARG A 92 6.20 39.78 -22.14
CA ARG A 92 5.45 38.54 -21.93
C ARG A 92 6.38 37.34 -21.75
N ASP A 93 7.44 37.26 -22.54
CA ASP A 93 8.42 36.17 -22.45
C ASP A 93 9.24 36.26 -21.14
N ASN A 94 9.62 37.48 -20.70
CA ASN A 94 10.27 37.71 -19.40
C ASN A 94 9.36 37.33 -18.22
N LEU A 95 8.07 37.70 -18.26
CA LEU A 95 7.09 37.29 -17.25
C LEU A 95 6.98 35.77 -17.19
N SER A 96 7.01 35.08 -18.33
CA SER A 96 7.04 33.61 -18.36
C SER A 96 8.32 33.03 -17.75
N GLU A 97 9.47 33.68 -17.90
CA GLU A 97 10.73 33.24 -17.30
C GLU A 97 10.74 33.46 -15.78
N GLU A 98 10.27 34.61 -15.30
CA GLU A 98 10.12 34.88 -13.87
C GLU A 98 9.16 33.90 -13.19
N GLU A 99 8.03 33.58 -13.83
CA GLU A 99 7.09 32.57 -13.32
C GLU A 99 7.72 31.17 -13.25
N ARG A 100 8.52 30.79 -14.25
CA ARG A 100 9.28 29.53 -14.23
C ARG A 100 10.28 29.51 -13.08
N LEU A 101 10.98 30.62 -12.85
CA LEU A 101 11.95 30.74 -11.76
C LEU A 101 11.27 30.65 -10.38
N ARG A 102 10.12 31.32 -10.20
CA ARG A 102 9.32 31.22 -8.97
C ARG A 102 8.87 29.79 -8.71
N LYS A 103 8.30 29.11 -9.71
CA LYS A 103 7.88 27.71 -9.58
C LYS A 103 9.06 26.79 -9.27
N ALA A 104 10.23 27.03 -9.87
CA ALA A 104 11.44 26.27 -9.55
C ALA A 104 11.89 26.49 -8.09
N GLN A 105 11.87 27.73 -7.60
CA GLN A 105 12.19 28.04 -6.20
C GLN A 105 11.19 27.43 -5.22
N GLU A 106 9.89 27.47 -5.53
CA GLU A 106 8.84 26.81 -4.73
C GLU A 106 9.03 25.30 -4.70
N PHE A 107 9.39 24.69 -5.83
CA PHE A 107 9.67 23.26 -5.91
C PHE A 107 10.88 22.85 -5.06
N GLU A 108 11.96 23.64 -5.07
CA GLU A 108 13.12 23.38 -4.19
C GLU A 108 12.78 23.55 -2.70
N ARG A 109 11.97 24.55 -2.35
CA ARG A 109 11.44 24.71 -0.98
C ARG A 109 10.58 23.51 -0.58
N TRP A 110 9.73 23.04 -1.47
CA TRP A 110 8.90 21.86 -1.25
C TRP A 110 9.75 20.61 -1.04
N LYS A 111 10.77 20.36 -1.89
CA LYS A 111 11.72 19.24 -1.70
C LYS A 111 12.40 19.27 -0.34
N PHE A 112 12.86 20.45 0.08
CA PHE A 112 13.50 20.60 1.39
C PHE A 112 12.51 20.30 2.54
N ALA A 113 11.28 20.83 2.44
CA ALA A 113 10.23 20.56 3.42
C ALA A 113 9.83 19.08 3.46
N GLU A 114 9.73 18.42 2.30
CA GLU A 114 9.42 16.99 2.21
C GLU A 114 10.57 16.15 2.80
N ALA A 115 11.83 16.49 2.52
CA ALA A 115 12.98 15.81 3.10
C ALA A 115 13.03 15.97 4.63
N GLN A 116 12.68 17.14 5.16
CA GLN A 116 12.54 17.36 6.60
C GLN A 116 11.40 16.53 7.20
N ARG A 117 10.24 16.48 6.53
CA ARG A 117 9.12 15.65 6.96
C ARG A 117 9.50 14.16 7.01
N ARG A 118 10.14 13.64 5.96
CA ARG A 118 10.60 12.23 5.94
C ARG A 118 11.59 11.93 7.07
N ARG A 119 12.49 12.86 7.39
CA ARG A 119 13.40 12.70 8.54
C ARG A 119 12.65 12.67 9.86
N GLN A 120 11.62 13.51 10.02
CA GLN A 120 10.78 13.50 11.22
C GLN A 120 9.98 12.19 11.33
N GLU A 121 9.40 11.72 10.23
CA GLU A 121 8.69 10.43 10.17
C GLU A 121 9.61 9.26 10.54
N GLN A 122 10.80 9.19 9.94
CA GLN A 122 11.81 8.17 10.27
C GLN A 122 12.27 8.26 11.74
N SER A 123 12.41 9.47 12.28
CA SER A 123 12.75 9.67 13.70
C SER A 123 11.63 9.15 14.63
N VAL A 124 10.36 9.40 14.29
CA VAL A 124 9.21 8.90 15.04
C VAL A 124 9.11 7.38 14.95
N GLU A 125 9.31 6.81 13.76
CA GLU A 125 9.27 5.37 13.52
C GLU A 125 10.38 4.66 14.31
N THR A 126 11.62 5.13 14.22
CA THR A 126 12.75 4.58 14.99
C THR A 126 12.55 4.70 16.50
N ALA A 127 11.95 5.80 16.98
CA ALA A 127 11.60 5.96 18.39
C ALA A 127 10.48 5.00 18.83
N MET A 128 9.48 4.76 17.98
CA MET A 128 8.40 3.80 18.24
C MET A 128 8.94 2.36 18.29
N GLU A 129 9.82 1.99 17.36
CA GLU A 129 10.48 0.69 17.38
C GLU A 129 11.34 0.50 18.64
N ALA A 130 12.07 1.54 19.07
CA ALA A 130 12.86 1.48 20.30
C ALA A 130 11.98 1.22 21.53
N ARG A 131 10.85 1.93 21.65
CA ARG A 131 9.88 1.70 22.74
C ARG A 131 9.30 0.29 22.71
N LEU A 132 8.98 -0.24 21.53
CA LEU A 132 8.46 -1.60 21.41
C LEU A 132 9.53 -2.65 21.78
N ARG A 133 10.81 -2.39 21.48
CA ARG A 133 11.92 -3.25 21.92
C ARG A 133 12.04 -3.24 23.45
N GLU A 134 12.02 -2.05 24.08
CA GLU A 134 12.05 -1.93 25.54
C GLU A 134 10.86 -2.64 26.21
N GLU A 135 9.64 -2.50 25.68
CA GLU A 135 8.45 -3.18 26.22
C GLU A 135 8.59 -4.71 26.15
N ARG A 136 9.11 -5.24 25.04
CA ARG A 136 9.39 -6.68 24.88
C ARG A 136 10.47 -7.17 25.85
N GLU A 137 11.52 -6.38 26.07
CA GLU A 137 12.58 -6.72 27.03
C GLU A 137 12.03 -6.75 28.47
N LEU A 138 11.16 -5.81 28.83
CA LEU A 138 10.48 -5.81 30.13
C LEU A 138 9.55 -7.01 30.28
N GLU A 139 8.79 -7.37 29.24
CA GLU A 139 7.93 -8.55 29.27
C GLU A 139 8.74 -9.84 29.41
N GLN A 140 9.85 -9.98 28.68
CA GLN A 140 10.77 -11.11 28.83
C GLN A 140 11.37 -11.18 30.23
N ALA A 141 11.77 -10.04 30.80
CA ALA A 141 12.29 -9.98 32.17
C ALA A 141 11.24 -10.42 33.21
N ARG A 142 9.98 -9.99 33.03
CA ARG A 142 8.86 -10.40 33.90
C ARG A 142 8.60 -11.90 33.82
N LEU A 143 8.54 -12.48 32.60
CA LEU A 143 8.35 -13.91 32.41
C LEU A 143 9.51 -14.73 33.03
N ALA A 144 10.75 -14.24 32.90
CA ALA A 144 11.91 -14.87 33.51
C ALA A 144 11.86 -14.83 35.05
N GLU A 145 11.37 -13.73 35.63
CA GLU A 145 11.16 -13.63 37.09
C GLU A 145 10.06 -14.58 37.58
N GLU A 146 8.93 -14.66 36.86
CA GLU A 146 7.85 -15.61 37.16
C GLU A 146 8.34 -17.06 37.10
N GLU A 147 9.13 -17.41 36.09
CA GLU A 147 9.73 -18.75 35.97
C GLU A 147 10.70 -19.04 37.13
N ARG A 148 11.50 -18.04 37.55
CA ARG A 148 12.41 -18.16 38.69
C ARG A 148 11.63 -18.42 39.98
N LEU A 149 10.56 -17.67 40.23
CA LEU A 149 9.70 -17.85 41.41
C LEU A 149 9.03 -19.22 41.41
N ARG A 150 8.54 -19.68 40.25
CA ARG A 150 7.97 -21.02 40.11
C ARG A 150 8.98 -22.11 40.47
N LYS A 151 10.22 -22.01 39.98
CA LYS A 151 11.30 -22.94 40.32
C LYS A 151 11.63 -22.91 41.82
N GLU A 152 11.61 -21.73 42.43
CA GLU A 152 11.84 -21.58 43.87
C GLU A 152 10.73 -22.24 44.71
N GLU A 153 9.47 -22.08 44.31
CA GLU A 153 8.32 -22.75 44.93
C GLU A 153 8.38 -24.26 44.76
N GLU A 154 8.70 -24.76 43.56
CA GLU A 154 8.90 -26.20 43.31
C GLU A 154 10.00 -26.77 44.21
N LEU A 155 11.13 -26.05 44.36
CA LEU A 155 12.21 -26.44 45.27
C LEU A 155 11.78 -26.42 46.74
N ARG A 156 10.92 -25.47 47.13
CA ARG A 156 10.38 -25.40 48.49
C ARG A 156 9.46 -26.59 48.79
N LEU A 157 8.60 -26.96 47.84
CA LEU A 157 7.71 -28.12 47.96
C LEU A 157 8.51 -29.44 48.01
N MET A 158 9.58 -29.56 47.21
CA MET A 158 10.49 -30.69 47.27
C MET A 158 11.12 -30.86 48.65
N ARG A 159 11.65 -29.77 49.24
CA ARG A 159 12.24 -29.80 50.59
C ARG A 159 11.23 -30.23 51.66
N LEU A 160 10.00 -29.69 51.62
CA LEU A 160 8.93 -30.11 52.53
C LEU A 160 8.60 -31.60 52.36
N ALA A 161 8.56 -32.11 51.12
CA ALA A 161 8.31 -33.53 50.87
C ALA A 161 9.46 -34.42 51.38
N GLU A 162 10.72 -33.97 51.29
CA GLU A 162 11.86 -34.66 51.87
C GLU A 162 11.82 -34.69 53.40
N GLU A 163 11.46 -33.57 54.04
CA GLU A 163 11.27 -33.51 55.49
C GLU A 163 10.16 -34.46 55.96
N GLU A 164 9.02 -34.50 55.27
CA GLU A 164 7.93 -35.43 55.59
C GLU A 164 8.35 -36.90 55.36
N ARG A 165 9.12 -37.18 54.31
CA ARG A 165 9.70 -38.52 54.11
C ARG A 165 10.63 -38.89 55.26
N ALA A 166 11.53 -37.99 55.67
CA ALA A 166 12.44 -38.24 56.77
C ALA A 166 11.69 -38.49 58.09
N LYS A 167 10.64 -37.72 58.39
CA LYS A 167 9.77 -37.96 59.55
C LYS A 167 9.10 -39.34 59.47
N SER A 168 8.56 -39.70 58.30
CA SER A 168 7.93 -41.01 58.11
C SER A 168 8.92 -42.18 58.26
N GLU A 169 10.17 -42.01 57.81
CA GLU A 169 11.24 -42.99 57.99
C GLU A 169 11.65 -43.11 59.46
N GLU A 170 11.72 -41.99 60.18
CA GLU A 170 11.99 -41.99 61.62
C GLU A 170 10.88 -42.68 62.42
N GLU A 171 9.61 -42.40 62.10
CA GLU A 171 8.45 -43.09 62.70
C GLU A 171 8.48 -44.59 62.42
N LEU A 172 8.79 -44.99 61.17
CA LEU A 172 8.93 -46.39 60.80
C LEU A 172 10.07 -47.07 61.56
N ALA A 173 11.20 -46.40 61.74
CA ALA A 173 12.35 -46.90 62.50
C ALA A 173 12.00 -47.08 63.98
N ARG A 174 11.30 -46.11 64.59
CA ARG A 174 10.80 -46.22 65.97
C ARG A 174 9.83 -47.38 66.13
N ALA A 175 8.90 -47.55 65.19
CA ALA A 175 7.96 -48.67 65.19
C ALA A 175 8.66 -50.02 65.06
N ALA A 176 9.69 -50.12 64.20
CA ALA A 176 10.50 -51.32 64.06
C ALA A 176 11.26 -51.67 65.34
N LEU A 177 11.83 -50.68 66.03
CA LEU A 177 12.57 -50.89 67.28
C LEU A 177 11.62 -51.32 68.43
N ALA A 178 10.42 -50.75 68.48
CA ALA A 178 9.39 -51.16 69.42
C ALA A 178 8.89 -52.59 69.15
N GLU A 179 8.77 -53.00 67.88
CA GLU A 179 8.43 -54.38 67.51
C GLU A 179 9.56 -55.35 67.86
N GLU A 180 10.83 -54.97 67.65
CA GLU A 180 11.97 -55.77 68.07
C GLU A 180 11.99 -55.95 69.60
N GLU A 181 11.67 -54.91 70.37
CA GLU A 181 11.56 -54.98 71.83
C GLU A 181 10.41 -55.91 72.26
N ARG A 182 9.23 -55.81 71.62
CA ARG A 182 8.12 -56.74 71.85
C ARG A 182 8.49 -58.19 71.54
N LEU A 183 9.21 -58.42 70.45
CA LEU A 183 9.70 -59.76 70.10
C LEU A 183 10.69 -60.27 71.14
N ARG A 184 11.58 -59.43 71.67
CA ARG A 184 12.48 -59.80 72.77
C ARG A 184 11.73 -60.11 74.06
N GLU A 185 10.67 -59.36 74.39
CA GLU A 185 9.81 -59.66 75.53
C GLU A 185 9.12 -61.02 75.35
N ILE A 186 8.60 -61.31 74.15
CA ILE A 186 8.01 -62.62 73.82
C ILE A 186 9.05 -63.74 73.94
N ASP A 187 10.24 -63.58 73.38
CA ASP A 187 11.32 -64.57 73.50
C ASP A 187 11.69 -64.81 74.96
N CYS A 188 11.76 -63.76 75.79
CA CYS A 188 12.01 -63.88 77.23
C CYS A 188 10.89 -64.66 77.94
N MET A 189 9.63 -64.38 77.63
CA MET A 189 8.49 -65.14 78.17
C MET A 189 8.53 -66.61 77.74
N LEU A 190 8.89 -66.89 76.48
CA LEU A 190 9.03 -68.26 75.98
C LEU A 190 10.23 -68.99 76.62
N GLU A 191 11.33 -68.30 76.90
CA GLU A 191 12.47 -68.86 77.65
C GLU A 191 12.10 -69.14 79.12
N GLU A 192 11.37 -68.24 79.78
CA GLU A 192 10.84 -68.46 81.14
C GLU A 192 9.81 -69.59 81.18
N ASP A 193 8.91 -69.68 80.19
CA ASP A 193 7.96 -70.77 80.04
C ASP A 193 8.67 -72.09 79.70
N ALA A 194 9.74 -72.07 78.91
CA ALA A 194 10.58 -73.25 78.64
C ALA A 194 11.39 -73.71 79.87
N LEU A 195 11.80 -72.78 80.75
CA LEU A 195 12.44 -73.07 82.04
C LEU A 195 11.42 -73.54 83.09
N SER A 196 10.16 -73.10 83.00
CA SER A 196 9.01 -73.51 83.82
C SER A 196 8.46 -74.89 83.40
N LEU A 197 8.44 -75.18 82.10
CA LEU A 197 8.08 -76.46 81.51
C LEU A 197 9.29 -77.39 81.46
N GLY A 198 9.76 -77.79 82.64
CA GLY A 198 10.39 -79.09 82.80
C GLY A 198 9.40 -80.18 82.36
N ALA A 199 9.55 -80.63 81.11
CA ALA A 199 8.81 -81.68 80.42
C ALA A 199 7.48 -81.28 79.73
N ALA A 200 7.53 -81.07 78.41
CA ALA A 200 6.62 -81.70 77.45
C ALA A 200 7.03 -81.40 75.98
N GLU A 201 7.45 -82.47 75.31
CA GLU A 201 7.47 -82.80 73.88
C GLU A 201 6.89 -81.81 72.82
N SER A 202 7.69 -81.54 71.78
CA SER A 202 7.48 -82.00 70.39
C SER A 202 6.31 -81.49 69.50
N TRP A 203 5.71 -80.30 69.66
CA TRP A 203 4.68 -79.87 68.68
C TRP A 203 4.70 -78.42 68.15
N GLU A 204 5.64 -77.56 68.53
CA GLU A 204 5.59 -76.13 68.13
C GLU A 204 6.44 -75.72 66.90
N VAL A 205 7.25 -76.62 66.34
CA VAL A 205 8.14 -76.27 65.21
C VAL A 205 7.40 -76.12 63.87
N ASP A 206 6.19 -76.67 63.74
CA ASP A 206 5.45 -76.75 62.45
C ASP A 206 4.51 -75.54 62.18
N TYR A 207 4.25 -74.70 63.20
CA TYR A 207 3.33 -73.55 63.08
C TYR A 207 4.04 -72.23 62.78
N ALA A 208 5.29 -72.07 63.27
CA ALA A 208 6.12 -70.89 63.00
C ALA A 208 6.62 -70.84 61.55
N GLU A 209 6.96 -71.99 60.96
CA GLU A 209 7.46 -72.09 59.58
C GLU A 209 6.39 -71.66 58.54
N LYS A 210 5.11 -72.00 58.80
CA LYS A 210 3.96 -71.57 57.97
C LYS A 210 3.65 -70.07 58.06
N LEU A 211 3.97 -69.40 59.17
CA LEU A 211 3.71 -67.96 59.33
C LEU A 211 4.76 -67.09 58.62
N VAL A 212 6.01 -67.55 58.58
CA VAL A 212 7.09 -66.89 57.82
C VAL A 212 6.84 -67.01 56.31
N GLU A 213 6.43 -68.18 55.84
CA GLU A 213 6.15 -68.41 54.40
C GLU A 213 4.96 -67.58 53.87
N THR A 214 3.98 -67.28 54.74
CA THR A 214 2.79 -66.47 54.38
C THR A 214 3.03 -64.96 54.43
N THR A 215 4.00 -64.50 55.23
CA THR A 215 4.39 -63.09 55.29
C THR A 215 5.34 -62.71 54.14
N GLU A 216 6.26 -63.60 53.74
CA GLU A 216 7.14 -63.38 52.57
C GLU A 216 6.37 -63.28 51.24
N ARG A 217 5.30 -64.08 51.05
CA ARG A 217 4.40 -63.95 49.89
C ARG A 217 3.73 -62.58 49.79
N LYS A 218 3.26 -62.03 50.93
CA LYS A 218 2.55 -60.74 50.95
C LYS A 218 3.48 -59.55 50.68
N VAL A 219 4.73 -59.61 51.15
CA VAL A 219 5.75 -58.56 50.89
C VAL A 219 6.26 -58.61 49.43
N GLY A 220 6.38 -59.81 48.84
CA GLY A 220 6.74 -59.99 47.42
C GLY A 220 5.71 -59.41 46.45
N ASP A 221 4.42 -59.58 46.75
CA ASP A 221 3.33 -59.09 45.89
C ASP A 221 3.11 -57.56 46.02
N ALA A 222 3.36 -56.98 47.19
CA ALA A 222 3.38 -55.53 47.39
C ALA A 222 4.55 -54.85 46.63
N ARG A 223 5.73 -55.49 46.57
CA ARG A 223 6.87 -55.02 45.74
C ARG A 223 6.56 -55.11 44.24
N ARG A 224 5.88 -56.16 43.78
CA ARG A 224 5.44 -56.30 42.38
C ARG A 224 4.37 -55.26 42.00
N ALA A 225 3.41 -54.98 42.88
CA ALA A 225 2.39 -53.94 42.66
C ALA A 225 2.99 -52.52 42.61
N ARG A 226 4.01 -52.21 43.43
CA ARG A 226 4.72 -50.92 43.39
C ARG A 226 5.56 -50.75 42.12
N LYS A 227 6.19 -51.82 41.63
CA LYS A 227 6.92 -51.83 40.35
C LYS A 227 5.98 -51.71 39.15
N ALA A 228 4.81 -52.34 39.18
CA ALA A 228 3.76 -52.20 38.17
C ALA A 228 3.13 -50.79 38.15
N ARG A 229 2.94 -50.17 39.32
CA ARG A 229 2.45 -48.79 39.45
C ARG A 229 3.47 -47.75 38.94
N ASN A 230 4.77 -47.95 39.22
CA ASN A 230 5.82 -47.09 38.68
C ASN A 230 6.04 -47.31 37.16
N ALA A 231 5.82 -48.53 36.66
CA ALA A 231 5.82 -48.83 35.23
C ALA A 231 4.62 -48.22 34.48
N LEU A 232 3.47 -48.04 35.14
CA LEU A 232 2.33 -47.29 34.60
C LEU A 232 2.60 -45.77 34.57
N SER A 233 3.26 -45.23 35.60
CA SER A 233 3.59 -43.79 35.66
C SER A 233 4.68 -43.37 34.66
N ALA A 234 5.52 -44.31 34.21
CA ALA A 234 6.54 -44.08 33.19
C ALA A 234 5.99 -44.12 31.74
N ARG A 235 4.68 -44.38 31.54
CA ARG A 235 4.05 -44.44 30.21
C ARG A 235 3.48 -43.10 29.71
N HIS A 236 3.50 -42.01 30.49
CA HIS A 236 3.02 -40.69 30.06
C HIS A 236 4.13 -39.77 29.50
N GLY A 237 5.02 -40.33 28.71
CA GLY A 237 5.96 -39.52 27.95
C GLY A 237 6.77 -40.37 26.99
N LEU A 238 6.22 -40.65 25.80
CA LEU A 238 6.87 -40.95 24.51
C LEU A 238 5.77 -41.11 23.41
N PRO A 239 6.12 -40.96 22.11
CA PRO A 239 5.23 -40.50 21.04
C PRO A 239 4.22 -41.56 20.60
N ALA A 240 3.07 -41.08 20.12
CA ALA A 240 1.97 -41.85 19.56
C ALA A 240 2.48 -42.90 18.56
N ASP A 241 2.22 -44.15 18.93
CA ASP A 241 2.23 -45.37 18.15
C ASP A 241 1.60 -45.18 16.77
N GLU A 242 2.29 -45.69 15.75
CA GLU A 242 1.98 -45.66 14.31
C GLU A 242 0.65 -46.40 13.96
N GLU A 243 -0.02 -47.02 14.94
CA GLU A 243 -1.22 -47.86 14.79
C GLU A 243 -2.56 -47.11 14.90
N THR A 244 -2.56 -45.78 15.12
CA THR A 244 -3.79 -44.96 15.17
C THR A 244 -3.82 -43.83 14.14
N LEU A 245 -3.18 -44.03 12.99
CA LEU A 245 -3.26 -43.10 11.86
C LEU A 245 -4.59 -43.29 11.10
N ALA A 246 -5.31 -42.19 10.90
CA ALA A 246 -6.53 -42.12 10.12
C ALA A 246 -6.37 -41.15 8.95
N ARG A 247 -7.20 -41.33 7.91
CA ARG A 247 -7.34 -40.36 6.82
C ARG A 247 -8.54 -39.47 7.09
N ILE A 248 -8.32 -38.16 7.08
CA ILE A 248 -9.39 -37.15 7.26
C ILE A 248 -9.40 -36.18 6.08
N SER A 249 -10.59 -35.73 5.69
CA SER A 249 -10.82 -34.65 4.74
C SER A 249 -11.26 -33.42 5.49
N ILE A 250 -10.56 -32.31 5.30
CA ILE A 250 -10.93 -31.03 5.89
C ILE A 250 -11.29 -30.07 4.76
N THR A 251 -12.46 -29.46 4.85
CA THR A 251 -12.95 -28.43 3.95
C THR A 251 -13.11 -27.12 4.72
N LEU A 252 -12.31 -26.13 4.35
CA LEU A 252 -12.42 -24.77 4.86
C LEU A 252 -13.36 -24.00 3.94
N LYS A 253 -14.59 -23.77 4.40
CA LYS A 253 -15.63 -23.11 3.57
C LYS A 253 -15.40 -21.61 3.51
N GLY A 254 -15.16 -20.98 4.67
CA GLY A 254 -15.02 -19.53 4.74
C GLY A 254 -14.94 -19.03 6.18
N ALA A 255 -14.94 -17.71 6.33
CA ALA A 255 -15.07 -17.04 7.62
C ALA A 255 -16.06 -15.89 7.52
N LYS A 256 -16.59 -15.46 8.67
CA LYS A 256 -17.57 -14.36 8.76
C LYS A 256 -17.23 -13.43 9.93
N GLY A 257 -17.51 -12.15 9.75
CA GLY A 257 -17.31 -11.15 10.79
C GLY A 257 -15.84 -10.94 11.16
N LEU A 258 -14.93 -11.14 10.21
CA LEU A 258 -13.52 -10.79 10.39
C LEU A 258 -13.40 -9.26 10.57
N SER A 259 -12.46 -8.83 11.40
CA SER A 259 -12.20 -7.40 11.57
C SER A 259 -11.61 -6.86 10.26
N SER A 260 -12.36 -6.03 9.51
CA SER A 260 -11.83 -5.42 8.29
C SER A 260 -10.64 -4.55 8.66
N PHE A 261 -9.47 -4.89 8.14
CA PHE A 261 -8.39 -3.92 8.04
C PHE A 261 -8.70 -3.05 6.81
N ASP A 262 -8.52 -1.74 6.93
CA ASP A 262 -8.83 -0.76 5.88
C ASP A 262 -7.80 -0.85 4.74
N THR A 263 -7.77 -1.99 4.04
CA THR A 263 -6.99 -2.17 2.81
C THR A 263 -7.96 -2.18 1.63
N PRO A 264 -8.25 -1.01 1.01
CA PRO A 264 -9.21 -0.91 -0.09
C PRO A 264 -8.73 -1.56 -1.40
N PHE A 265 -7.48 -2.04 -1.46
CA PHE A 265 -6.90 -2.66 -2.65
C PHE A 265 -5.97 -3.81 -2.24
N GLY A 266 -6.38 -5.06 -2.48
CA GLY A 266 -5.58 -6.25 -2.16
C GLY A 266 -6.37 -7.55 -2.34
N GLU A 267 -5.66 -8.67 -2.40
CA GLU A 267 -6.25 -9.99 -2.20
C GLU A 267 -6.70 -10.10 -0.73
N GLY A 268 -7.87 -10.62 -0.42
CA GLY A 268 -8.33 -10.76 0.97
C GLY A 268 -7.63 -11.90 1.71
N PRO A 269 -8.10 -12.27 2.91
CA PRO A 269 -7.39 -13.17 3.79
C PRO A 269 -7.34 -14.60 3.26
N TYR A 270 -6.30 -15.32 3.68
CA TYR A 270 -6.13 -16.74 3.44
C TYR A 270 -6.11 -17.52 4.76
N CYS A 271 -6.42 -18.81 4.68
CA CYS A 271 -6.48 -19.69 5.83
C CYS A 271 -5.38 -20.74 5.75
N ILE A 272 -4.71 -20.95 6.88
CA ILE A 272 -3.74 -22.01 7.10
C ILE A 272 -4.40 -23.01 8.04
N CYS A 273 -4.30 -24.30 7.74
CA CYS A 273 -4.61 -25.35 8.68
C CYS A 273 -3.46 -26.33 8.77
N ARG A 274 -3.11 -26.71 9.99
CA ARG A 274 -2.00 -27.63 10.26
C ARG A 274 -2.27 -28.45 11.50
N VAL A 275 -1.57 -29.57 11.60
CA VAL A 275 -1.46 -30.35 12.83
C VAL A 275 -0.19 -29.89 13.56
N PRO A 276 -0.26 -29.30 14.77
CA PRO A 276 0.94 -28.77 15.45
C PRO A 276 2.06 -29.78 15.67
N ALA A 277 1.71 -31.05 15.90
CA ALA A 277 2.67 -32.14 16.06
C ALA A 277 3.32 -32.56 14.73
N ARG A 278 2.76 -32.17 13.57
CA ARG A 278 3.19 -32.56 12.23
C ARG A 278 3.15 -31.36 11.27
N PRO A 279 4.17 -30.49 11.30
CA PRO A 279 4.20 -29.29 10.46
C PRO A 279 4.17 -29.58 8.95
N SER A 280 4.54 -30.79 8.52
CA SER A 280 4.49 -31.23 7.12
C SER A 280 3.08 -31.36 6.54
N THR A 281 2.03 -31.34 7.38
CA THR A 281 0.63 -31.40 6.95
C THR A 281 -0.02 -30.02 6.87
N GLU A 282 0.77 -28.95 6.72
CA GLU A 282 0.27 -27.59 6.57
C GLU A 282 -0.40 -27.42 5.19
N ALA A 283 -1.68 -27.03 5.22
CA ALA A 283 -2.46 -26.69 4.04
C ALA A 283 -2.82 -25.21 4.07
N VAL A 284 -2.69 -24.54 2.93
CA VAL A 284 -2.92 -23.10 2.77
C VAL A 284 -3.93 -22.89 1.66
N THR A 285 -4.97 -22.11 1.92
CA THR A 285 -5.96 -21.74 0.89
C THR A 285 -5.45 -20.60 0.02
N GLU A 286 -6.03 -20.45 -1.17
CA GLU A 286 -5.86 -19.21 -1.94
C GLU A 286 -6.47 -18.02 -1.18
N PRO A 287 -5.91 -16.81 -1.33
CA PRO A 287 -6.51 -15.57 -0.84
C PRO A 287 -7.92 -15.35 -1.41
N ALA A 288 -8.91 -15.06 -0.54
CA ALA A 288 -10.28 -14.78 -0.99
C ALA A 288 -10.47 -13.31 -1.36
N ALA A 289 -11.41 -12.96 -2.24
CA ALA A 289 -11.63 -11.54 -2.61
C ALA A 289 -12.27 -10.69 -1.47
N ASP A 290 -13.16 -11.28 -0.67
CA ASP A 290 -13.84 -10.59 0.43
C ASP A 290 -13.00 -10.62 1.72
N HIS A 291 -12.76 -9.45 2.31
CA HIS A 291 -11.95 -9.28 3.51
C HIS A 291 -12.72 -9.53 4.81
N ALA A 292 -14.02 -9.28 4.83
CA ALA A 292 -14.86 -9.42 6.02
C ALA A 292 -15.51 -10.80 6.10
N ASN A 293 -15.88 -11.36 4.94
CA ASN A 293 -16.54 -12.66 4.82
C ASN A 293 -15.91 -13.52 3.71
N PRO A 294 -14.64 -13.92 3.84
CA PRO A 294 -13.96 -14.71 2.83
C PRO A 294 -14.66 -16.06 2.63
N VAL A 295 -14.75 -16.49 1.37
CA VAL A 295 -15.20 -17.82 0.97
C VAL A 295 -14.06 -18.47 0.20
N TRP A 296 -13.57 -19.61 0.69
CA TRP A 296 -12.47 -20.35 0.08
C TRP A 296 -12.94 -21.65 -0.58
N ASP A 297 -13.91 -22.34 0.04
CA ASP A 297 -14.38 -23.68 -0.35
C ASP A 297 -13.24 -24.64 -0.74
N HIS A 298 -12.15 -24.59 0.04
CA HIS A 298 -10.95 -25.36 -0.21
C HIS A 298 -10.94 -26.64 0.61
N ALA A 299 -10.77 -27.79 -0.06
CA ALA A 299 -10.71 -29.09 0.58
C ALA A 299 -9.31 -29.71 0.42
N TYR A 300 -8.78 -30.26 1.51
CA TYR A 300 -7.52 -30.99 1.50
C TYR A 300 -7.61 -32.21 2.42
N GLU A 301 -6.76 -33.18 2.14
CA GLU A 301 -6.77 -34.48 2.80
C GLU A 301 -5.48 -34.67 3.60
N ILE A 302 -5.62 -35.12 4.85
CA ILE A 302 -4.50 -35.51 5.71
C ILE A 302 -4.52 -37.03 5.81
N SER A 303 -3.47 -37.67 5.27
CA SER A 303 -3.40 -39.14 5.15
C SER A 303 -2.83 -39.82 6.38
N ASP A 304 -2.11 -39.08 7.23
CA ASP A 304 -1.37 -39.56 8.39
C ASP A 304 -1.81 -38.84 9.68
N TYR A 305 -3.11 -38.57 9.82
CA TYR A 305 -3.64 -37.91 11.01
C TYR A 305 -3.64 -38.89 12.21
N ALA A 306 -2.91 -38.57 13.28
CA ALA A 306 -2.95 -39.36 14.50
C ALA A 306 -4.22 -39.01 15.31
N VAL A 307 -4.99 -40.03 15.67
CA VAL A 307 -6.25 -39.84 16.40
C VAL A 307 -6.00 -39.10 17.72
N GLY A 308 -6.66 -37.94 17.87
CA GLY A 308 -6.54 -37.10 19.06
C GLY A 308 -5.70 -35.85 18.84
N ASP A 309 -4.91 -35.78 17.76
CA ASP A 309 -4.13 -34.58 17.44
C ASP A 309 -5.04 -33.36 17.20
N PRO A 310 -4.70 -32.17 17.71
CA PRO A 310 -5.48 -30.97 17.46
C PRO A 310 -5.23 -30.41 16.06
N LEU A 311 -6.23 -29.72 15.50
CA LEU A 311 -6.10 -28.94 14.28
C LEU A 311 -5.97 -27.46 14.63
N ASP A 312 -4.92 -26.83 14.11
CA ASP A 312 -4.62 -25.42 14.32
C ASP A 312 -4.97 -24.64 13.05
N ILE A 313 -6.04 -23.86 13.13
CA ILE A 313 -6.57 -23.06 12.03
C ILE A 313 -6.20 -21.60 12.27
N ILE A 314 -5.48 -21.00 11.32
CA ILE A 314 -4.95 -19.64 11.42
C ILE A 314 -5.38 -18.87 10.18
N ILE A 315 -6.08 -17.76 10.37
CA ILE A 315 -6.45 -16.84 9.29
C ILE A 315 -5.47 -15.67 9.30
N ARG A 316 -4.89 -15.38 8.14
CA ARG A 316 -3.91 -14.31 7.96
C ARG A 316 -4.33 -13.35 6.86
N ASP A 317 -3.90 -12.11 7.01
CA ASP A 317 -3.95 -11.13 5.95
C ASP A 317 -2.96 -11.47 4.82
N SER A 318 -3.33 -11.22 3.57
CA SER A 318 -2.47 -11.48 2.41
C SER A 318 -1.32 -10.47 2.31
N VAL A 319 -1.54 -9.23 2.73
CA VAL A 319 -0.59 -8.12 2.55
C VAL A 319 0.39 -8.05 3.72
N GLU A 320 -0.12 -7.93 4.95
CA GLU A 320 0.73 -7.79 6.14
C GLU A 320 1.15 -9.15 6.75
N HIS A 321 0.60 -10.26 6.25
CA HIS A 321 0.76 -11.61 6.85
C HIS A 321 0.42 -11.69 8.34
N ARG A 322 -0.35 -10.71 8.83
CA ARG A 322 -0.77 -10.59 10.21
C ARG A 322 -1.86 -11.62 10.52
N ILE A 323 -1.81 -12.22 11.71
CA ILE A 323 -2.85 -13.13 12.21
C ILE A 323 -4.11 -12.32 12.53
N ILE A 324 -5.19 -12.60 11.82
CA ILE A 324 -6.51 -12.00 12.01
C ILE A 324 -7.31 -12.77 13.07
N GLY A 325 -7.17 -14.10 13.07
CA GLY A 325 -7.84 -14.98 14.00
C GLY A 325 -7.25 -16.38 13.98
N ARG A 326 -7.31 -17.07 15.12
CA ARG A 326 -6.81 -18.43 15.27
C ARG A 326 -7.75 -19.27 16.11
N VAL A 327 -7.90 -20.54 15.76
CA VAL A 327 -8.62 -21.50 16.59
C VAL A 327 -7.90 -22.84 16.62
N LEU A 328 -7.87 -23.43 17.81
CA LEU A 328 -7.32 -24.76 18.05
C LEU A 328 -8.48 -25.72 18.33
N LEU A 329 -8.78 -26.60 17.38
CA LEU A 329 -9.79 -27.64 17.50
C LEU A 329 -9.17 -28.90 18.07
N GLN A 330 -9.72 -29.42 19.15
CA GLN A 330 -9.24 -30.67 19.75
C GLN A 330 -9.70 -31.86 18.91
N GLY A 331 -8.88 -32.91 18.81
CA GLY A 331 -9.19 -34.11 18.00
C GLY A 331 -10.57 -34.69 18.28
N GLY A 332 -10.95 -34.76 19.57
CA GLY A 332 -12.27 -35.26 19.99
C GLY A 332 -13.46 -34.37 19.61
N GLN A 333 -13.26 -33.16 19.08
CA GLN A 333 -14.35 -32.28 18.62
C GLN A 333 -14.81 -32.61 17.20
N PHE A 334 -13.98 -33.28 16.39
CA PHE A 334 -14.29 -33.58 14.99
C PHE A 334 -14.06 -35.04 14.61
N TYR A 335 -13.34 -35.81 15.43
CA TYR A 335 -13.13 -37.23 15.23
C TYR A 335 -13.75 -38.01 16.41
N PRO A 336 -14.45 -39.14 16.16
CA PRO A 336 -14.60 -39.85 14.89
C PRO A 336 -15.80 -39.41 14.02
N ASP A 337 -16.73 -38.64 14.59
CA ASP A 337 -18.07 -38.42 14.01
C ASP A 337 -18.12 -37.38 12.88
N GLY A 338 -17.01 -36.67 12.64
CA GLY A 338 -16.98 -35.51 11.76
C GLY A 338 -17.47 -34.25 12.48
N LEU A 339 -17.21 -33.09 11.87
CA LEU A 339 -17.66 -31.79 12.36
C LEU A 339 -18.05 -30.93 11.18
N GLU A 340 -19.22 -30.30 11.23
CA GLU A 340 -19.60 -29.22 10.33
C GLU A 340 -20.17 -28.08 11.17
N ALA A 341 -19.34 -27.07 11.45
CA ALA A 341 -19.68 -26.03 12.41
C ALA A 341 -19.00 -24.69 12.10
N ASP A 342 -19.61 -23.63 12.62
CA ASP A 342 -19.04 -22.29 12.69
C ASP A 342 -18.36 -22.13 14.05
N VAL A 343 -17.03 -21.94 14.05
CA VAL A 343 -16.21 -21.92 15.26
C VAL A 343 -15.66 -20.51 15.51
N ASP A 344 -15.73 -20.06 16.76
CA ASP A 344 -15.24 -18.73 17.15
C ASP A 344 -13.71 -18.66 17.09
N LEU A 345 -13.21 -17.60 16.46
CA LEU A 345 -11.78 -17.31 16.35
C LEU A 345 -11.30 -16.53 17.58
N ARG A 346 -10.14 -16.94 18.11
CA ARG A 346 -9.43 -16.20 19.18
C ARG A 346 -8.45 -15.20 18.57
N GLY A 347 -8.24 -14.09 19.26
CA GLY A 347 -7.20 -13.10 18.92
C GLY A 347 -7.59 -12.02 17.90
N THR A 348 -8.89 -11.83 17.62
CA THR A 348 -9.37 -10.74 16.77
C THR A 348 -9.10 -9.38 17.42
N THR A 349 -8.20 -8.59 16.84
CA THR A 349 -7.57 -7.43 17.50
C THR A 349 -8.47 -6.20 17.75
N ARG A 350 -9.79 -6.23 17.52
CA ARG A 350 -10.68 -5.07 17.74
C ARG A 350 -12.11 -5.44 18.15
N GLY A 351 -12.29 -6.41 19.05
CA GLY A 351 -13.57 -6.61 19.76
C GLY A 351 -14.75 -7.16 18.94
N LYS A 352 -14.51 -7.69 17.73
CA LYS A 352 -15.49 -8.50 16.97
C LYS A 352 -14.99 -9.93 16.86
N ALA A 353 -15.70 -10.87 17.48
CA ALA A 353 -15.41 -12.30 17.37
C ALA A 353 -15.79 -12.80 15.97
N GLY A 354 -14.80 -12.95 15.09
CA GLY A 354 -14.98 -13.60 13.80
C GLY A 354 -15.23 -15.10 13.98
N LYS A 355 -15.97 -15.71 13.05
CA LYS A 355 -16.22 -17.16 13.03
C LYS A 355 -15.63 -17.78 11.77
N VAL A 356 -15.13 -19.00 11.87
CA VAL A 356 -14.69 -19.81 10.73
C VAL A 356 -15.64 -20.98 10.51
N SER A 357 -16.11 -21.14 9.28
CA SER A 357 -16.96 -22.25 8.84
C SER A 357 -16.08 -23.35 8.28
N LEU A 358 -16.06 -24.51 8.94
CA LEU A 358 -15.29 -25.66 8.47
C LEU A 358 -16.09 -26.96 8.51
N LYS A 359 -15.66 -27.91 7.67
CA LYS A 359 -16.19 -29.26 7.63
C LYS A 359 -15.04 -30.26 7.69
N ALA A 360 -14.99 -31.08 8.73
CA ALA A 360 -14.04 -32.17 8.88
C ALA A 360 -14.80 -33.50 8.79
N LEU A 361 -14.34 -34.40 7.92
CA LEU A 361 -14.93 -35.73 7.73
C LEU A 361 -13.84 -36.79 7.81
N ARG A 362 -14.18 -37.93 8.42
CA ARG A 362 -13.37 -39.14 8.30
C ARG A 362 -13.49 -39.70 6.88
N LEU A 363 -12.36 -39.96 6.23
CA LEU A 363 -12.32 -40.71 5.00
C LEU A 363 -12.17 -42.19 5.35
N VAL A 364 -13.24 -42.95 5.13
CA VAL A 364 -13.16 -44.41 5.17
C VAL A 364 -12.52 -44.83 3.86
N THR A 365 -11.33 -45.41 3.92
CA THR A 365 -10.74 -46.09 2.76
C THR A 365 -11.70 -47.21 2.35
N ARG A 366 -12.38 -47.05 1.21
CA ARG A 366 -13.00 -48.19 0.54
C ARG A 366 -11.86 -49.09 0.08
N GLY A 367 -11.74 -50.25 0.71
CA GLY A 367 -10.85 -51.33 0.28
C GLY A 367 -11.26 -51.90 -1.07
#